data_AF-A0A6J0UFP7-F1
#
_entry.id   AF-A0A6J0UFP7-F1
#
_cell.length_a   1.000
_cell.length_b   1.000
_cell.length_c   1.000
_cell.angle_alpha   90.00
_cell.angle_beta   90.00
_cell.angle_gamma   90.00
#
_symmetry.space_group_name_H-M   'P 1'
#
loop_
_entity.id
_entity.type
_entity.pdbx_description
1 polymer ?
#
loop_
_entity_poly.entity_id
_entity_poly.type
_entity_poly.pdbx_seq_one_letter_code
_entity_poly.pdbx_strand_id
1 'polypeptide(L)'
;LPSRPRLSPECRDLLQRLLKRDPQQRISFQEFFDHPFVDLEHMPSKESLGQATSLVTEAVKKDQEGDAAAALSLYSKALEYFVPALRYEVDARRKEAIRCKVSQYISRAEQLKALVASSNKALLQQGCPSRDILKEMSKDKPRLYTALELASAAVAKEEEGKDDADTLDLYQQSLGELLLMLAAEPVGRRRELLHAEIQTLMGRAEYLKEQIKMKESQWEAEAIGKEGMFDSVKSSCSVQ
;
A
#
# COMPACT_ATOMS: atom_id res chain seq x y z
N LEU A 1 -18.48 16.57 -23.59
CA LEU A 1 -18.20 15.28 -24.25
C LEU A 1 -19.47 14.45 -24.28
N PRO A 2 -19.77 13.75 -25.39
CA PRO A 2 -20.95 12.88 -25.49
C PRO A 2 -20.93 11.77 -24.43
N SER A 3 -22.10 11.27 -24.08
CA SER A 3 -22.28 10.19 -23.08
C SER A 3 -22.13 8.79 -23.68
N ARG A 4 -22.08 8.68 -25.01
CA ARG A 4 -21.82 7.43 -25.75
C ARG A 4 -20.83 7.70 -26.89
N PRO A 5 -19.84 6.80 -27.12
CA PRO A 5 -19.50 5.60 -26.34
C PRO A 5 -19.03 5.91 -24.91
N ARG A 6 -19.07 4.91 -24.01
CA ARG A 6 -18.55 5.06 -22.64
C ARG A 6 -17.03 5.13 -22.70
N LEU A 7 -16.47 6.24 -22.23
CA LEU A 7 -15.02 6.48 -22.16
C LEU A 7 -14.52 6.12 -20.76
N SER A 8 -13.27 5.65 -20.66
CA SER A 8 -12.63 5.52 -19.35
C SER A 8 -12.50 6.89 -18.66
N PRO A 9 -12.45 6.95 -17.33
CA PRO A 9 -12.28 8.20 -16.60
C PRO A 9 -11.06 9.01 -17.08
N GLU A 10 -9.95 8.33 -17.33
CA GLU A 10 -8.67 8.90 -17.77
C GLU A 10 -8.77 9.44 -19.19
N CYS A 11 -9.43 8.72 -20.09
CA CYS A 11 -9.70 9.18 -21.45
C CYS A 11 -10.58 10.44 -21.45
N ARG A 12 -11.61 10.45 -20.59
CA ARG A 12 -12.52 11.58 -20.45
C ARG A 12 -11.81 12.80 -19.89
N ASP A 13 -10.96 12.64 -18.89
CA ASP A 13 -10.15 13.73 -18.32
C ASP A 13 -9.24 14.34 -19.39
N LEU A 14 -8.45 13.51 -20.08
CA LEU A 14 -7.57 13.99 -21.15
C LEU A 14 -8.34 14.78 -22.21
N LEU A 15 -9.45 14.23 -22.71
CA LEU A 15 -10.27 14.89 -23.72
C LEU A 15 -10.91 16.20 -23.20
N GLN A 16 -11.29 16.27 -21.92
CA GLN A 16 -11.81 17.49 -21.32
C GLN A 16 -10.76 18.59 -21.26
N ARG A 17 -9.50 18.24 -20.98
CA ARG A 17 -8.39 19.21 -20.95
C ARG A 17 -7.92 19.61 -22.35
N LEU A 18 -7.92 18.68 -23.31
CA LEU A 18 -7.59 18.96 -24.72
C LEU A 18 -8.62 19.86 -25.41
N LEU A 19 -9.91 19.65 -25.14
CA LEU A 19 -11.00 20.37 -25.80
C LEU A 19 -11.42 21.67 -25.11
N LYS A 20 -10.59 22.21 -24.20
CA LYS A 20 -10.81 23.54 -23.61
C LYS A 20 -10.76 24.60 -24.72
N ARG A 21 -11.81 25.44 -24.77
CA ARG A 21 -11.95 26.52 -25.76
C ARG A 21 -10.85 27.57 -25.59
N ASP A 22 -10.59 27.96 -24.35
CA ASP A 22 -9.51 28.89 -24.01
C ASP A 22 -8.14 28.18 -24.12
N PRO A 23 -7.23 28.66 -24.99
CA PRO A 23 -5.88 28.09 -25.13
C PRO A 23 -5.05 28.17 -23.85
N GLN A 24 -5.26 29.17 -22.99
CA GLN A 24 -4.48 29.32 -21.75
C GLN A 24 -4.87 28.28 -20.69
N GLN A 25 -6.10 27.76 -20.77
CA GLN A 25 -6.64 26.74 -19.88
C GLN A 25 -6.57 25.33 -20.48
N ARG A 26 -6.07 25.21 -21.71
CA ARG A 26 -5.88 23.94 -22.40
C ARG A 26 -4.63 23.26 -21.85
N ILE A 27 -4.66 21.93 -21.79
CA ILE A 27 -3.50 21.13 -21.40
C ILE A 27 -2.26 21.55 -22.18
N SER A 28 -1.15 21.74 -21.47
CA SER A 28 0.13 22.02 -22.09
C SER A 28 0.68 20.79 -22.81
N PHE A 29 1.68 20.99 -23.67
CA PHE A 29 2.35 19.87 -24.35
C PHE A 29 2.99 18.91 -23.34
N GLN A 30 3.63 19.44 -22.30
CA GLN A 30 4.28 18.63 -21.26
C GLN A 30 3.24 17.79 -20.48
N GLU A 31 2.19 18.43 -19.96
CA GLU A 31 1.13 17.73 -19.23
C GLU A 31 0.38 16.70 -20.08
N PHE A 32 0.34 16.89 -21.41
CA PHE A 32 -0.26 15.91 -22.32
C PHE A 32 0.54 14.60 -22.36
N PHE A 33 1.88 14.68 -22.46
CA PHE A 33 2.74 13.49 -22.49
C PHE A 33 2.90 12.85 -21.12
N ASP A 34 2.78 13.63 -20.05
CA ASP A 34 2.80 13.12 -18.67
C ASP A 34 1.41 12.57 -18.25
N HIS A 35 0.39 12.68 -19.09
CA HIS A 35 -0.96 12.27 -18.74
C HIS A 35 -1.04 10.72 -18.69
N PRO A 36 -1.60 10.10 -17.62
CA PRO A 36 -1.66 8.64 -17.46
C PRO A 36 -2.34 7.87 -18.61
N PHE A 37 -3.21 8.55 -19.37
CA PHE A 37 -3.84 7.98 -20.57
C PHE A 37 -2.88 7.86 -21.77
N VAL A 38 -1.87 8.73 -21.85
CA VAL A 38 -0.85 8.75 -22.90
C VAL A 38 0.38 8.03 -22.36
N ASP A 39 0.23 6.72 -22.13
CA ASP A 39 1.32 5.86 -21.68
C ASP A 39 2.29 5.57 -22.83
N LEU A 40 3.25 6.48 -23.02
CA LEU A 40 4.33 6.29 -24.01
C LEU A 40 5.39 5.31 -23.53
N GLU A 41 5.58 5.16 -22.22
CA GLU A 41 6.60 4.30 -21.65
C GLU A 41 6.33 2.83 -21.99
N HIS A 42 5.07 2.39 -21.89
CA HIS A 42 4.67 1.01 -22.20
C HIS A 42 4.11 0.85 -23.60
N MET A 43 4.36 1.82 -24.49
CA MET A 43 3.89 1.74 -25.86
C MET A 43 4.44 0.47 -26.54
N PRO A 44 3.57 -0.32 -27.20
CA PRO A 44 4.00 -1.52 -27.92
C PRO A 44 5.04 -1.18 -28.99
N SER A 45 6.24 -1.68 -28.78
CA SER A 45 7.36 -1.54 -29.71
C SER A 45 8.25 -2.77 -29.57
N LYS A 46 9.15 -2.97 -30.54
CA LYS A 46 10.11 -4.08 -30.45
C LYS A 46 11.06 -3.91 -29.26
N GLU A 47 11.35 -2.66 -28.89
CA GLU A 47 12.20 -2.32 -27.75
C GLU A 47 11.48 -2.57 -26.42
N SER A 48 10.19 -2.25 -26.30
CA SER A 48 9.43 -2.48 -25.07
C SER A 48 9.23 -3.96 -24.77
N LEU A 49 9.08 -4.82 -25.79
CA LEU A 49 9.13 -6.28 -25.61
C LEU A 49 10.49 -6.80 -25.14
N GLY A 50 11.58 -6.19 -25.64
CA GLY A 50 12.94 -6.48 -25.18
C GLY A 50 13.13 -6.11 -23.72
N GLN A 51 12.65 -4.93 -23.32
CA GLN A 51 12.67 -4.46 -21.93
C GLN A 51 11.85 -5.38 -21.01
N ALA A 52 10.63 -5.76 -21.43
CA ALA A 52 9.79 -6.69 -20.68
C ALA A 52 10.49 -8.04 -20.42
N THR A 53 11.20 -8.55 -21.44
CA THR A 53 11.96 -9.80 -21.35
C THR A 53 13.17 -9.67 -20.42
N SER A 54 13.88 -8.54 -20.46
CA SER A 54 14.99 -8.26 -19.54
C SER A 54 14.50 -8.21 -18.09
N LEU A 55 13.41 -7.49 -17.83
CA LEU A 55 12.81 -7.36 -16.51
C LEU A 55 12.34 -8.72 -15.95
N VAL A 56 11.71 -9.57 -16.76
CA VAL A 56 11.34 -10.92 -16.32
C VAL A 56 12.55 -11.77 -16.00
N THR A 57 13.62 -11.65 -16.78
CA THR A 57 14.84 -12.44 -16.57
C THR A 57 15.47 -12.07 -15.23
N GLU A 58 15.48 -10.77 -14.91
CA GLU A 58 15.91 -10.27 -13.59
C GLU A 58 14.94 -10.70 -12.48
N ALA A 59 13.64 -10.65 -12.71
CA ALA A 59 12.62 -11.10 -11.77
C ALA A 59 12.80 -12.57 -11.39
N VAL A 60 13.02 -13.44 -12.38
CA VAL A 60 13.28 -14.88 -12.18
C VAL A 60 14.55 -15.09 -11.37
N LYS A 61 15.61 -14.31 -11.63
CA LYS A 61 16.85 -14.39 -10.86
C LYS A 61 16.62 -14.02 -9.40
N LYS A 62 15.90 -12.92 -9.14
CA LYS A 62 15.56 -12.48 -7.78
C LYS A 62 14.66 -13.47 -7.04
N ASP A 63 13.73 -14.09 -7.77
CA ASP A 63 12.87 -15.14 -7.26
C ASP A 63 13.69 -16.38 -6.83
N GLN A 64 14.67 -16.79 -7.65
CA GLN A 64 15.59 -17.88 -7.32
C GLN A 64 16.54 -17.55 -6.16
N GLU A 65 16.92 -16.29 -6.02
CA GLU A 65 17.71 -15.77 -4.88
C GLU A 65 16.89 -15.72 -3.57
N GLY A 66 15.57 -15.92 -3.63
CA GLY A 66 14.66 -15.88 -2.49
C GLY A 66 14.21 -14.47 -2.09
N ASP A 67 14.55 -13.45 -2.89
CA ASP A 67 14.11 -12.07 -2.68
C ASP A 67 12.71 -11.88 -3.29
N ALA A 68 11.70 -12.32 -2.55
CA ALA A 68 10.31 -12.32 -3.01
C ALA A 68 9.76 -10.90 -3.26
N ALA A 69 10.23 -9.89 -2.53
CA ALA A 69 9.77 -8.51 -2.66
C ALA A 69 10.33 -7.86 -3.94
N ALA A 70 11.62 -8.00 -4.19
CA ALA A 70 12.22 -7.48 -5.42
C ALA A 70 11.70 -8.24 -6.66
N ALA A 71 11.56 -9.56 -6.57
CA ALA A 71 11.00 -10.38 -7.64
C ALA A 71 9.57 -9.96 -7.99
N LEU A 72 8.72 -9.73 -6.99
CA LEU A 72 7.35 -9.25 -7.19
C LEU A 72 7.32 -7.92 -7.95
N SER A 73 8.13 -6.96 -7.52
CA SER A 73 8.21 -5.64 -8.16
C SER A 73 8.63 -5.74 -9.63
N LEU A 74 9.65 -6.54 -9.92
CA LEU A 74 10.14 -6.73 -11.29
C LEU A 74 9.13 -7.48 -12.18
N TYR A 75 8.42 -8.48 -11.64
CA TYR A 75 7.34 -9.15 -12.36
C TYR A 75 6.19 -8.18 -12.69
N SER A 76 5.75 -7.36 -11.72
CA SER A 76 4.73 -6.34 -11.95
C SER A 76 5.16 -5.36 -13.04
N LYS A 77 6.38 -4.83 -12.95
CA LYS A 77 6.91 -3.89 -13.95
C LYS A 77 7.00 -4.52 -15.34
N ALA A 78 7.42 -5.77 -15.45
CA ALA A 78 7.47 -6.44 -16.76
C ALA A 78 6.07 -6.63 -17.38
N LEU A 79 5.06 -6.90 -16.55
CA LEU A 79 3.68 -7.09 -17.00
C LEU A 79 3.07 -5.80 -17.57
N GLU A 80 3.48 -4.63 -17.06
CA GLU A 80 3.08 -3.32 -17.60
C GLU A 80 3.48 -3.16 -19.08
N TYR A 81 4.62 -3.74 -19.50
CA TYR A 81 5.03 -3.76 -20.91
C TYR A 81 4.36 -4.87 -21.74
N PHE A 82 4.14 -6.05 -21.16
CA PHE A 82 3.56 -7.19 -21.90
C PHE A 82 2.07 -7.02 -22.23
N VAL A 83 1.29 -6.39 -21.34
CA VAL A 83 -0.16 -6.26 -21.51
C VAL A 83 -0.53 -5.37 -22.71
N PRO A 84 0.07 -4.18 -22.90
CA PRO A 84 -0.11 -3.39 -24.11
C PRO A 84 0.41 -4.13 -25.34
N ALA A 85 1.57 -4.78 -25.26
CA ALA A 85 2.13 -5.51 -26.41
C ALA A 85 1.15 -6.56 -26.98
N LEU A 86 0.49 -7.34 -26.12
CA LEU A 86 -0.52 -8.33 -26.53
C LEU A 86 -1.69 -7.75 -27.33
N ARG A 87 -2.06 -6.48 -27.09
CA ARG A 87 -3.15 -5.83 -27.84
C ARG A 87 -2.77 -5.57 -29.29
N TYR A 88 -1.50 -5.28 -29.55
CA TYR A 88 -0.97 -4.89 -30.87
C TYR A 88 -0.24 -6.02 -31.61
N GLU A 89 0.00 -7.17 -30.95
CA GLU A 89 0.51 -8.37 -31.60
C GLU A 89 -0.47 -8.90 -32.68
N VAL A 90 0.05 -9.02 -33.91
CA VAL A 90 -0.69 -9.42 -35.11
C VAL A 90 -0.63 -10.94 -35.33
N ASP A 91 0.52 -11.56 -35.04
CA ASP A 91 0.72 -13.00 -35.24
C ASP A 91 0.00 -13.79 -34.13
N ALA A 92 -1.01 -14.57 -34.51
CA ALA A 92 -1.83 -15.34 -33.57
C ALA A 92 -1.02 -16.37 -32.76
N ARG A 93 -0.01 -17.01 -33.34
CA ARG A 93 0.81 -18.02 -32.65
C ARG A 93 1.73 -17.35 -31.63
N ARG A 94 2.37 -16.24 -32.01
CA ARG A 94 3.23 -15.46 -31.09
C ARG A 94 2.40 -14.84 -29.97
N LYS A 95 1.24 -14.27 -30.30
CA LYS A 95 0.29 -13.71 -29.34
C LYS A 95 -0.14 -14.75 -28.30
N GLU A 96 -0.42 -15.98 -28.73
CA GLU A 96 -0.76 -17.06 -27.80
C GLU A 96 0.43 -17.45 -26.91
N ALA A 97 1.62 -17.58 -27.49
CA ALA A 97 2.83 -17.89 -26.72
C ALA A 97 3.13 -16.83 -25.65
N ILE A 98 3.02 -15.55 -26.01
CA ILE A 98 3.20 -14.42 -25.08
C ILE A 98 2.09 -14.46 -24.02
N ARG A 99 0.83 -14.71 -24.41
CA ARG A 99 -0.29 -14.79 -23.45
C ARG A 99 -0.08 -15.89 -22.41
N CYS A 100 0.30 -17.09 -22.85
CA CYS A 100 0.62 -18.20 -21.94
C CYS A 100 1.72 -17.81 -20.94
N LYS A 101 2.76 -17.10 -21.39
CA LYS A 101 3.85 -16.64 -20.51
C LYS A 101 3.41 -15.56 -19.55
N VAL A 102 2.65 -14.57 -20.02
CA VAL A 102 2.05 -13.52 -19.18
C VAL A 102 1.17 -14.13 -18.08
N SER A 103 0.34 -15.12 -18.40
CA SER A 103 -0.45 -15.83 -17.39
C SER A 103 0.41 -16.55 -16.34
N GLN A 104 1.54 -17.15 -16.75
CA GLN A 104 2.49 -17.76 -15.81
C GLN A 104 3.12 -16.71 -14.89
N TYR A 105 3.53 -15.56 -15.44
CA TYR A 105 4.13 -14.48 -14.66
C TYR A 105 3.14 -13.83 -13.69
N ILE A 106 1.88 -13.64 -14.11
CA ILE A 106 0.80 -13.17 -13.22
C ILE A 106 0.63 -14.13 -12.05
N SER A 107 0.46 -15.43 -12.33
CA SER A 107 0.28 -16.43 -11.28
C SER A 107 1.46 -16.48 -10.31
N ARG A 108 2.69 -16.35 -10.82
CA ARG A 108 3.88 -16.30 -9.97
C ARG A 108 3.93 -15.03 -9.13
N ALA A 109 3.61 -13.86 -9.70
CA ALA A 109 3.52 -12.60 -8.97
C ALA A 109 2.47 -12.66 -7.86
N GLU A 110 1.31 -13.28 -8.10
CA GLU A 110 0.29 -13.47 -7.06
C GLU A 110 0.78 -14.35 -5.90
N GLN A 111 1.49 -15.44 -6.21
CA GLN A 111 2.13 -16.29 -5.19
C GLN A 111 3.17 -15.51 -4.38
N LEU A 112 4.04 -14.74 -5.06
CA LEU A 112 5.05 -13.91 -4.40
C LEU A 112 4.41 -12.83 -3.52
N LYS A 113 3.31 -12.22 -3.97
CA LYS A 113 2.54 -11.27 -3.17
C LYS A 113 2.00 -11.91 -1.88
N ALA A 114 1.48 -13.14 -1.97
CA ALA A 114 1.04 -13.88 -0.79
C ALA A 114 2.22 -14.19 0.16
N LEU A 115 3.37 -14.61 -0.38
CA LEU A 115 4.58 -14.87 0.42
C LEU A 115 5.09 -13.61 1.13
N VAL A 116 5.14 -12.47 0.44
CA VAL A 116 5.53 -11.18 1.02
C VAL A 116 4.54 -10.75 2.10
N ALA A 117 3.23 -10.90 1.87
CA ALA A 117 2.22 -10.58 2.87
C ALA A 117 2.33 -11.48 4.11
N SER A 118 2.56 -12.79 3.92
CA SER A 118 2.79 -13.74 5.02
C SER A 118 4.09 -13.47 5.77
N SER A 119 5.18 -13.11 5.05
CA SER A 119 6.45 -12.75 5.66
C SER A 119 6.34 -11.45 6.45
N ASN A 120 5.66 -10.43 5.92
CA ASN A 120 5.38 -9.20 6.65
C ASN A 120 4.51 -9.48 7.87
N LYS A 121 3.48 -10.34 7.76
CA LYS A 121 2.68 -10.76 8.91
C LYS A 121 3.51 -11.55 9.95
N ALA A 122 4.42 -12.41 9.51
CA ALA A 122 5.34 -13.13 10.39
C ALA A 122 6.35 -12.19 11.05
N LEU A 123 6.85 -11.17 10.35
CA LEU A 123 7.70 -10.11 10.90
C LEU A 123 6.94 -9.26 11.92
N LEU A 124 5.67 -8.94 11.65
CA LEU A 124 4.78 -8.27 12.60
C LEU A 124 4.54 -9.12 13.86
N GLN A 125 4.46 -10.46 13.71
CA GLN A 125 4.33 -11.41 14.83
C GLN A 125 5.67 -11.74 15.51
N GLN A 126 6.81 -11.63 14.81
CA GLN A 126 8.18 -11.80 15.33
C GLN A 126 8.76 -10.47 15.83
N GLY A 127 7.98 -9.67 16.53
CA GLY A 127 8.52 -8.57 17.31
C GLY A 127 9.35 -9.11 18.47
N CYS A 128 10.63 -9.45 18.28
CA CYS A 128 11.57 -9.65 19.39
C CYS A 128 13.06 -9.43 19.05
N PRO A 129 13.72 -10.04 18.03
CA PRO A 129 15.18 -9.94 17.95
C PRO A 129 15.69 -8.52 17.62
N SER A 130 15.05 -7.82 16.67
CA SER A 130 15.52 -6.52 16.21
C SER A 130 15.28 -5.41 17.23
N ARG A 131 14.13 -5.42 17.92
CA ARG A 131 13.79 -4.43 18.94
C ARG A 131 14.65 -4.59 20.20
N ASP A 132 14.91 -5.83 20.62
CA ASP A 132 15.78 -6.09 21.77
C ASP A 132 17.22 -5.67 21.49
N ILE A 133 17.72 -5.97 20.28
CA ILE A 133 19.03 -5.46 19.83
C ILE A 133 19.04 -3.93 19.77
N LEU A 134 17.97 -3.31 19.27
CA LEU A 134 17.87 -1.85 19.19
C LEU A 134 17.84 -1.20 20.58
N LYS A 135 17.13 -1.79 21.55
CA LYS A 135 17.14 -1.36 22.96
C LYS A 135 18.52 -1.50 23.57
N GLU A 136 19.20 -2.62 23.35
CA GLU A 136 20.58 -2.84 23.80
C GLU A 136 21.55 -1.80 23.22
N MET A 137 21.44 -1.53 21.91
CA MET A 137 22.24 -0.51 21.22
C MET A 137 21.88 0.93 21.60
N SER A 138 20.81 1.16 22.36
CA SER A 138 20.31 2.50 22.72
C SER A 138 20.46 2.80 24.22
N LYS A 139 21.14 1.94 24.98
CA LYS A 139 21.41 2.17 26.42
C LYS A 139 22.22 3.44 26.68
N ASP A 140 23.02 3.87 25.72
CA ASP A 140 23.79 5.12 25.72
C ASP A 140 22.92 6.38 25.47
N LYS A 141 21.69 6.21 24.98
CA LYS A 141 20.76 7.29 24.63
C LYS A 141 19.43 7.13 25.39
N PRO A 142 19.29 7.70 26.60
CA PRO A 142 18.13 7.45 27.45
C PRO A 142 16.81 7.86 26.80
N ARG A 143 16.78 8.94 26.01
CA ARG A 143 15.58 9.37 25.28
C ARG A 143 15.10 8.36 24.23
N LEU A 144 16.04 7.79 23.47
CA LEU A 144 15.72 6.77 22.48
C LEU A 144 15.24 5.49 23.18
N TYR A 145 15.92 5.09 24.24
CA TYR A 145 15.52 3.95 25.06
C TYR A 145 14.11 4.11 25.63
N THR A 146 13.77 5.27 26.20
CA THR A 146 12.42 5.52 26.73
C THR A 146 11.35 5.49 25.65
N ALA A 147 11.64 6.01 24.46
CA ALA A 147 10.69 5.97 23.34
C ALA A 147 10.46 4.53 22.85
N LEU A 148 11.51 3.69 22.83
CA LEU A 148 11.42 2.26 22.51
C LEU A 148 10.68 1.46 23.58
N GLU A 149 10.84 1.79 24.87
CA GLU A 149 10.04 1.19 25.94
C GLU A 149 8.55 1.56 25.81
N LEU A 150 8.26 2.82 25.49
CA LEU A 150 6.88 3.26 25.27
C LEU A 150 6.24 2.55 24.06
N ALA A 151 6.99 2.40 22.97
CA ALA A 151 6.56 1.61 21.81
C ALA A 151 6.33 0.12 22.18
N SER A 152 7.22 -0.47 22.97
CA SER A 152 7.03 -1.83 23.50
C SER A 152 5.77 -1.98 24.33
N ALA A 153 5.45 -0.99 25.16
CA ALA A 153 4.24 -1.00 25.97
C ALA A 153 2.97 -0.87 25.10
N ALA A 154 2.99 -0.04 24.05
CA ALA A 154 1.89 0.06 23.08
C ALA A 154 1.63 -1.28 22.38
N VAL A 155 2.71 -1.92 21.94
CA VAL A 155 2.71 -3.23 21.29
C VAL A 155 2.14 -4.32 22.21
N ALA A 156 2.58 -4.36 23.47
CA ALA A 156 2.08 -5.34 24.45
C ALA A 156 0.57 -5.14 24.72
N LYS A 157 0.11 -3.89 24.83
CA LYS A 157 -1.32 -3.58 25.00
C LYS A 157 -2.16 -4.01 23.80
N GLU A 158 -1.70 -3.75 22.59
CA GLU A 158 -2.37 -4.21 21.37
C GLU A 158 -2.44 -5.75 21.31
N GLU A 159 -1.36 -6.45 21.68
CA GLU A 159 -1.31 -7.91 21.70
C GLU A 159 -2.21 -8.54 22.78
N GLU A 160 -2.45 -7.82 23.88
CA GLU A 160 -3.47 -8.17 24.88
C GLU A 160 -4.91 -7.94 24.37
N GLY A 161 -5.09 -7.43 23.14
CA GLY A 161 -6.39 -7.16 22.52
C GLY A 161 -7.04 -5.86 22.99
N LYS A 162 -6.27 -4.96 23.62
CA LYS A 162 -6.74 -3.63 24.02
C LYS A 162 -6.64 -2.69 22.81
N ASP A 163 -7.63 -2.78 21.95
CA ASP A 163 -7.73 -1.92 20.76
C ASP A 163 -8.44 -0.61 21.10
N ASP A 164 -7.90 0.18 22.03
CA ASP A 164 -8.49 1.43 22.52
C ASP A 164 -7.71 2.67 22.07
N ALA A 165 -8.34 3.84 22.22
CA ALA A 165 -7.73 5.12 21.90
C ALA A 165 -6.43 5.35 22.70
N ASP A 166 -6.37 4.88 23.94
CA ASP A 166 -5.18 4.95 24.79
C ASP A 166 -3.98 4.22 24.19
N THR A 167 -4.20 3.06 23.57
CA THR A 167 -3.14 2.30 22.89
C THR A 167 -2.68 3.00 21.62
N LEU A 168 -3.61 3.61 20.86
CA LEU A 168 -3.28 4.42 19.69
C LEU A 168 -2.47 5.68 20.08
N ASP A 169 -2.80 6.33 21.19
CA ASP A 169 -2.07 7.49 21.70
C ASP A 169 -0.63 7.13 22.09
N LEU A 170 -0.42 5.96 22.70
CA LEU A 170 0.92 5.45 22.98
C LEU A 170 1.74 5.19 21.71
N TYR A 171 1.10 4.66 20.66
CA TYR A 171 1.74 4.54 19.35
C TYR A 171 2.13 5.89 18.76
N GLN A 172 1.24 6.88 18.79
CA GLN A 172 1.51 8.21 18.27
C GLN A 172 2.64 8.93 19.02
N GLN A 173 2.63 8.84 20.35
CA GLN A 173 3.66 9.44 21.20
C GLN A 173 5.03 8.81 20.95
N SER A 174 5.11 7.47 20.97
CA SER A 174 6.38 6.78 20.70
C SER A 174 6.89 7.04 19.29
N LEU A 175 6.04 6.98 18.26
CA LEU A 175 6.42 7.26 16.88
C LEU A 175 6.93 8.69 16.70
N GLY A 176 6.28 9.68 17.34
CA GLY A 176 6.72 11.07 17.31
C GLY A 176 8.15 11.25 17.83
N GLU A 177 8.43 10.68 19.01
CA GLU A 177 9.78 10.71 19.60
C GLU A 177 10.80 9.94 18.76
N LEU A 178 10.44 8.74 18.28
CA LEU A 178 11.34 7.91 17.46
C LEU A 178 11.70 8.58 16.12
N LEU A 179 10.76 9.28 15.47
CA LEU A 179 11.00 10.03 14.24
C LEU A 179 11.97 11.21 14.48
N LEU A 180 11.83 11.92 15.60
CA LEU A 180 12.78 12.97 15.99
C LEU A 180 14.18 12.38 16.22
N MET A 181 14.27 11.24 16.91
CA MET A 181 15.54 10.57 17.15
C MET A 181 16.17 10.03 15.86
N LEU A 182 15.39 9.51 14.92
CA LEU A 182 15.86 9.02 13.63
C LEU A 182 16.51 10.12 12.79
N ALA A 183 15.98 11.35 12.85
CA ALA A 183 16.55 12.50 12.16
C ALA A 183 17.92 12.91 12.72
N ALA A 184 18.13 12.74 14.03
CA ALA A 184 19.38 13.04 14.73
C ALA A 184 20.37 11.85 14.76
N GLU A 185 19.98 10.68 14.27
CA GLU A 185 20.80 9.47 14.34
C GLU A 185 21.85 9.42 13.22
N PRO A 186 23.15 9.22 13.53
CA PRO A 186 24.17 9.06 12.51
C PRO A 186 23.93 7.82 11.65
N VAL A 187 24.46 7.84 10.42
CA VAL A 187 24.42 6.67 9.53
C VAL A 187 25.10 5.47 10.20
N GLY A 188 24.44 4.32 10.16
CA GLY A 188 24.95 3.08 10.74
C GLY A 188 23.83 2.10 11.08
N ARG A 189 24.22 0.93 11.61
CA ARG A 189 23.31 -0.18 11.89
C ARG A 189 22.16 0.18 12.82
N ARG A 190 22.39 1.03 13.83
CA ARG A 190 21.34 1.48 14.76
C ARG A 190 20.26 2.29 14.04
N ARG A 191 20.64 3.14 13.08
CA ARG A 191 19.71 3.95 12.29
C ARG A 191 18.86 3.10 11.35
N GLU A 192 19.46 2.08 10.73
CA GLU A 192 18.74 1.12 9.88
C GLU A 192 17.70 0.34 10.69
N LEU A 193 18.11 -0.19 11.85
CA LEU A 193 17.21 -0.89 12.77
C LEU A 193 16.10 0.03 13.30
N LEU A 194 16.43 1.27 13.66
CA LEU A 194 15.46 2.27 14.11
C LEU A 194 14.45 2.62 13.00
N HIS A 195 14.93 2.82 11.77
CA HIS A 195 14.05 3.09 10.64
C HIS A 195 13.10 1.91 10.37
N ALA A 196 13.62 0.68 10.37
CA ALA A 196 12.80 -0.51 10.21
C ALA A 196 11.74 -0.65 11.32
N GLU A 197 12.14 -0.43 12.57
CA GLU A 197 11.23 -0.48 13.72
C GLU A 197 10.12 0.57 13.63
N ILE A 198 10.45 1.81 13.22
CA ILE A 198 9.45 2.88 13.01
C ILE A 198 8.43 2.47 11.94
N GLN A 199 8.88 1.90 10.81
CA GLN A 199 7.96 1.43 9.76
C GLN A 199 7.01 0.34 10.26
N THR A 200 7.54 -0.61 11.06
CA THR A 200 6.73 -1.64 11.71
C THR A 200 5.69 -1.05 12.66
N LEU A 201 6.09 -0.11 13.51
CA LEU A 201 5.19 0.55 14.47
C LEU A 201 4.12 1.40 13.77
N MET A 202 4.47 2.11 12.69
CA MET A 202 3.51 2.87 11.88
C MET A 202 2.43 1.95 11.28
N GLY A 203 2.84 0.82 10.69
CA GLY A 203 1.89 -0.14 10.13
C GLY A 203 0.93 -0.72 11.18
N ARG A 204 1.43 -1.00 12.39
CA ARG A 204 0.58 -1.44 13.53
C ARG A 204 -0.40 -0.35 13.96
N ALA A 205 0.08 0.89 14.12
CA ALA A 205 -0.75 2.02 14.52
C ALA A 205 -1.86 2.34 13.49
N GLU A 206 -1.55 2.28 12.20
CA GLU A 206 -2.52 2.47 11.11
C GLU A 206 -3.59 1.38 11.14
N TYR A 207 -3.19 0.12 11.31
CA TYR A 207 -4.11 -1.00 11.43
C TYR A 207 -5.03 -0.84 12.64
N LEU A 208 -4.47 -0.52 13.82
CA LEU A 208 -5.24 -0.28 15.03
C LEU A 208 -6.24 0.87 14.85
N LYS A 209 -5.83 1.96 14.20
CA LYS A 209 -6.70 3.10 13.91
C LYS A 209 -7.90 2.72 13.04
N GLU A 210 -7.70 1.90 12.02
CA GLU A 210 -8.81 1.40 11.20
C GLU A 210 -9.75 0.47 12.01
N GLN A 211 -9.20 -0.36 12.90
CA GLN A 211 -10.00 -1.21 13.78
C GLN A 211 -10.88 -0.41 14.74
N ILE A 212 -10.34 0.65 15.35
CA ILE A 212 -11.08 1.56 16.22
C ILE A 212 -12.21 2.24 15.44
N LYS A 213 -11.91 2.79 14.26
CA LYS A 213 -12.88 3.45 13.39
C LYS A 213 -14.03 2.53 12.96
N MET A 214 -13.72 1.26 12.65
CA MET A 214 -14.75 0.27 12.33
C MET A 214 -15.66 -0.02 13.53
N LYS A 215 -15.11 -0.15 14.74
CA LYS A 215 -15.88 -0.36 15.97
C LYS A 215 -16.76 0.84 16.31
N GLU A 216 -16.25 2.07 16.16
CA GLU A 216 -17.02 3.30 16.34
C GLU A 216 -18.21 3.39 15.37
N SER A 217 -17.98 3.10 14.09
CA SER A 217 -19.03 3.11 13.07
C SER A 217 -20.12 2.05 13.33
N GLN A 218 -19.74 0.88 13.86
CA GLN A 218 -20.69 -0.17 14.25
C GLN A 218 -21.51 0.25 15.48
N TRP A 219 -20.86 0.83 16.49
CA TRP A 219 -21.53 1.35 17.69
C TRP A 219 -22.54 2.46 17.35
N GLU A 220 -22.18 3.41 16.47
CA GLU A 220 -23.07 4.48 16.00
C GLU A 220 -24.30 3.91 15.26
N ALA A 221 -24.11 2.91 14.40
CA ALA A 221 -25.21 2.25 13.69
C ALA A 221 -26.17 1.50 14.65
N GLU A 222 -25.64 0.84 15.68
CA GLU A 222 -26.45 0.17 16.71
C GLU A 222 -27.19 1.14 17.63
N ALA A 223 -26.58 2.29 17.97
CA ALA A 223 -27.20 3.33 18.78
C ALA A 223 -28.41 3.95 18.07
N ILE A 224 -28.27 4.30 16.78
CA ILE A 224 -29.36 4.84 15.96
C ILE A 224 -30.50 3.81 15.81
N GLY A 225 -30.17 2.52 15.67
CA GLY A 225 -31.16 1.44 15.63
C GLY A 225 -31.97 1.28 16.92
N LYS A 226 -31.36 1.54 18.08
CA LYS A 226 -32.04 1.50 19.39
C LYS A 226 -32.90 2.73 19.64
N GLU A 227 -32.47 3.94 19.25
CA GLU A 227 -33.29 5.15 19.38
C GLU A 227 -34.58 5.07 18.53
N GLY A 228 -34.50 4.51 17.32
CA GLY A 228 -35.68 4.27 16.49
C GLY A 228 -36.72 3.30 17.09
N MET A 229 -36.30 2.36 17.95
CA MET A 229 -37.23 1.47 18.67
C MET A 229 -37.89 2.14 19.88
N PHE A 230 -37.21 3.08 20.56
CA PHE A 230 -37.78 3.79 21.71
C PHE A 230 -38.85 4.81 21.31
N ASP A 231 -38.71 5.47 20.16
CA ASP A 231 -39.72 6.41 19.66
C ASP A 231 -40.97 5.71 19.11
N SER A 232 -40.83 4.50 18.56
CA SER A 232 -41.97 3.71 18.08
C SER A 232 -42.85 3.15 19.22
N VAL A 233 -42.32 2.97 20.44
CA VAL A 233 -43.09 2.49 21.59
C VAL A 233 -43.85 3.64 22.28
N LYS A 234 -43.32 4.87 22.29
CA LYS A 234 -44.01 6.03 22.89
C LYS A 234 -45.24 6.50 22.09
N SER A 235 -45.24 6.31 20.77
CA SER A 235 -46.40 6.70 19.93
C SER A 235 -47.63 5.77 20.07
N SER A 236 -47.50 4.60 20.70
CA SER A 236 -48.59 3.60 20.78
C SER A 236 -49.45 3.71 22.05
N CYS A 237 -49.11 4.58 23.00
CA CYS A 237 -49.73 4.62 24.33
C CYS A 237 -50.43 5.94 24.69
N SER A 238 -51.03 6.63 23.72
CA SER A 238 -51.88 7.81 23.99
C SER A 238 -53.09 7.89 23.06
N VAL A 239 -54.00 6.92 23.22
CA VAL A 239 -55.40 7.09 22.83
C VAL A 239 -56.28 6.51 23.95
N GLN A 240 -56.79 7.39 24.81
CA GLN A 240 -58.00 7.18 25.60
C GLN A 240 -58.87 8.43 25.47
#